data_AF-A0A535XE22-F1
#
_entry.id   AF-A0A535XE22-F1
#
_cell.length_a   1.000
_cell.length_b   1.000
_cell.length_c   1.000
_cell.angle_alpha   90.00
_cell.angle_beta   90.00
_cell.angle_gamma   90.00
#
_symmetry.space_group_name_H-M   'P 1'
#
loop_
_entity.id
_entity.type
_entity.pdbx_description
1 polymer ?
#
loop_
_entity_poly.entity_id
_entity_poly.type
_entity_poly.pdbx_seq_one_letter_code
_entity_poly.pdbx_strand_id
1 'polypeptide(L)' 'MKVFVAGATGAIGKQLVPRLVAAGHEVVGMTSKESNRALLDELGA' A
#
# COMPACT_ATOMS: atom_id res chain seq x y z
N MET A 1 -8.09 -3.18 -11.33
CA MET A 1 -8.97 -2.10 -10.78
C MET A 1 -8.10 -1.06 -10.09
N LYS A 2 -8.62 0.14 -9.82
CA LYS A 2 -7.93 1.16 -9.01
C LYS A 2 -8.39 1.06 -7.56
N VAL A 3 -7.47 0.89 -6.62
CA VAL A 3 -7.75 0.67 -5.19
C VAL A 3 -6.99 1.66 -4.34
N PHE A 4 -7.71 2.42 -3.50
CA PHE A 4 -7.10 3.30 -2.52
C PHE A 4 -7.02 2.62 -1.15
N VAL A 5 -5.84 2.59 -0.53
CA VAL A 5 -5.63 1.94 0.77
C VAL A 5 -5.24 2.96 1.83
N ALA A 6 -6.19 3.24 2.73
CA ALA A 6 -5.95 4.04 3.93
C ALA A 6 -5.07 3.29 4.94
N GLY A 7 -3.98 3.92 5.40
CA GLY A 7 -3.06 3.28 6.33
C GLY A 7 -2.34 2.08 5.72
N ALA A 8 -1.86 2.22 4.48
CA ALA A 8 -1.26 1.15 3.68
C ALA A 8 0.00 0.54 4.34
N THR A 9 0.66 1.27 5.23
CA THR A 9 1.80 0.78 6.02
C THR A 9 1.42 0.29 7.42
N GLY A 10 0.12 0.14 7.70
CA GLY A 10 -0.40 -0.41 8.96
C GLY A 10 -0.36 -1.94 9.00
N ALA A 11 -0.81 -2.53 10.11
CA ALA A 11 -0.74 -3.97 10.34
C ALA A 11 -1.36 -4.80 9.20
N ILE A 12 -2.52 -4.37 8.69
CA ILE A 12 -3.20 -5.03 7.58
C ILE A 12 -2.66 -4.56 6.23
N GLY A 13 -2.42 -3.25 6.06
CA GLY A 13 -1.98 -2.67 4.80
C GLY A 13 -0.70 -3.32 4.25
N LYS A 14 0.29 -3.59 5.11
CA LYS A 14 1.57 -4.23 4.72
C LYS A 14 1.40 -5.60 4.07
N GLN A 15 0.33 -6.32 4.40
CA GLN A 15 0.02 -7.63 3.81
C GLN A 15 -0.97 -7.53 2.67
N LEU A 16 -1.90 -6.57 2.74
CA LEU A 16 -2.94 -6.38 1.75
C LEU A 16 -2.40 -5.80 0.45
N VAL A 17 -1.57 -4.75 0.53
CA VAL A 17 -1.08 -4.01 -0.63
C VAL A 17 -0.34 -4.92 -1.62
N PRO A 18 0.66 -5.72 -1.22
CA PRO A 18 1.37 -6.58 -2.17
C PRO A 18 0.44 -7.61 -2.84
N ARG A 19 -0.60 -8.07 -2.14
CA ARG A 19 -1.57 -9.03 -2.68
C ARG A 19 -2.50 -8.38 -3.71
N LEU A 20 -2.91 -7.13 -3.49
CA LEU A 20 -3.69 -6.38 -4.46
C LEU A 20 -2.87 -6.08 -5.73
N VAL A 21 -1.60 -5.67 -5.54
CA VAL A 21 -0.67 -5.45 -6.66
C VAL A 21 -0.44 -6.75 -7.43
N ALA A 22 -0.16 -7.86 -6.74
CA ALA A 22 0.02 -9.17 -7.36
C ALA A 22 -1.25 -9.67 -8.08
N ALA A 23 -2.43 -9.25 -7.65
CA ALA A 23 -3.70 -9.52 -8.34
C ALA A 23 -3.95 -8.60 -9.56
N GLY A 24 -2.98 -7.74 -9.93
CA GLY A 24 -3.07 -6.85 -11.09
C GLY A 24 -3.93 -5.61 -10.83
N HIS A 25 -4.02 -5.15 -9.57
CA HIS A 25 -4.68 -3.90 -9.23
C HIS A 25 -3.67 -2.75 -9.20
N GLU A 26 -4.11 -1.58 -9.67
CA GLU A 26 -3.40 -0.31 -9.48
C GLU A 26 -3.75 0.18 -8.08
N VAL A 27 -2.77 0.19 -7.18
CA VAL A 27 -2.96 0.56 -5.78
C VAL A 27 -2.38 1.94 -5.55
N VAL A 28 -3.13 2.79 -4.85
CA VAL A 28 -2.66 4.07 -4.31
C VAL A 28 -2.72 3.98 -2.80
N GLY A 29 -1.56 4.05 -2.14
CA GLY A 29 -1.47 3.95 -0.69
C GLY A 29 -1.34 5.31 0.00
N MET A 30 -1.89 5.42 1.22
CA MET A 30 -1.59 6.55 2.12
C MET A 30 -1.00 6.05 3.45
N THR A 31 -0.16 6.88 4.05
CA THR A 31 0.38 6.69 5.40
C THR A 31 0.35 8.01 6.17
N SER A 32 0.33 7.96 7.50
CA SER A 32 0.31 9.14 8.36
C SER A 32 1.69 9.68 8.72
N LYS A 33 2.77 8.97 8.36
CA LYS A 33 4.15 9.35 8.67
C LYS A 33 4.99 9.38 7.41
N GLU A 34 5.70 10.49 7.18
CA GLU A 34 6.61 10.62 6.04
C GLU A 34 7.71 9.54 6.04
N SER A 35 8.15 9.10 7.22
CA SER A 35 9.13 8.01 7.39
C SER A 35 8.69 6.68 6.76
N ASN A 36 7.40 6.49 6.50
CA ASN A 36 6.85 5.28 5.91
C ASN A 36 6.75 5.35 4.37
N ARG A 37 7.23 6.44 3.75
CA ARG A 37 7.16 6.62 2.29
C ARG A 37 7.92 5.53 1.54
N ALA A 38 9.16 5.23 1.94
CA ALA A 38 9.93 4.15 1.33
C ALA A 38 9.21 2.79 1.45
N LEU A 39 8.57 2.52 2.59
CA LEU A 39 7.80 1.30 2.78
C LEU A 39 6.54 1.23 1.89
N LEU A 40 5.88 2.36 1.60
CA LEU A 40 4.79 2.41 0.63
C LEU A 40 5.27 1.97 -0.76
N ASP A 41 6.38 2.55 -1.21
CA ASP A 41 6.99 2.25 -2.50
C ASP A 41 7.39 0.76 -2.58
N GLU A 42 7.99 0.21 -1.52
CA GLU A 42 8.36 -1.22 -1.42
C GLU A 42 7.15 -2.16 -1.49
N LEU A 43 6.00 -1.75 -0.93
CA LEU A 43 4.77 -2.55 -0.99
C LEU A 43 4.12 -2.50 -2.38
N GLY A 44 4.48 -1.52 -3.21
CA GLY A 44 3.99 -1.34 -4.59
C GLY A 44 2.77 -0.43 -4.69
N ALA A 45 2.60 0.51 -3.76
CA ALA A 45 1.47 1.46 -3.73
C ALA A 45 1.89 2.92 -3.65
#